data_AF-A0A5C7Q0M6-F1
#
_entry.id   AF-A0A5C7Q0M6-F1
#
_cell.length_a   1.000
_cell.length_b   1.000
_cell.length_c   1.000
_cell.angle_alpha   90.00
_cell.angle_beta   90.00
_cell.angle_gamma   90.00
#
_symmetry.space_group_name_H-M   'P 1'
#
loop_
_entity.id
_entity.type
_entity.pdbx_description
1 polymer ?
#
loop_
_entity_poly.entity_id
_entity_poly.type
_entity_poly.pdbx_seq_one_letter_code
_entity_poly.pdbx_strand_id
1 'polypeptide(L)'
;MTTNAQTYQELFMPTPAGFANWLASARKTIHEEGIIDFVSKLSPWIAPLPSAWFVHDATVRHLAAGSGLAWIIAIVIETLGLTTTHTALGMHAWNKTHANQPEKQAPFGLAVILAIVYVIATLLLISVLEVKPEWQHYAPAMFPLLAVVGAVNLALRSHHNNRIREERNVINDEKQRQREIEDEERAQKLEEKRLRALAKYGVTVNPATVNQNVNLPVSTPVNYVIDGHNDSQNDGLADKLIAGKRSKIDARRDQLVEIVRSDPTIELAELQRRLGLGSVNTVKTDIEHLIAFGRIRFENRVFEVL
;
A
#
# COMPACT_ATOMS: atom_id res chain seq x y z
N MET A 1 25.04 -34.44 18.43
CA MET A 1 23.80 -35.24 18.33
C MET A 1 22.93 -34.85 19.51
N THR A 2 21.68 -34.42 19.22
CA THR A 2 20.49 -34.27 20.10
C THR A 2 20.74 -33.63 21.48
N THR A 3 20.27 -32.44 21.80
CA THR A 3 18.86 -32.00 21.87
C THR A 3 18.83 -30.49 22.15
N ASN A 4 17.90 -29.75 21.54
CA ASN A 4 17.28 -28.52 22.10
C ASN A 4 16.29 -27.97 21.06
N ALA A 5 15.10 -28.58 21.00
CA ALA A 5 14.00 -28.19 20.12
C ALA A 5 12.72 -27.88 20.93
N GLN A 6 12.83 -27.12 22.03
CA GLN A 6 11.69 -26.84 22.91
C GLN A 6 11.59 -25.39 23.42
N THR A 7 11.99 -24.37 22.65
CA THR A 7 11.91 -22.97 23.15
C THR A 7 11.20 -21.99 22.22
N TYR A 8 10.46 -22.46 21.20
CA TYR A 8 9.71 -21.57 20.30
C TYR A 8 8.19 -21.77 20.30
N GLN A 9 7.63 -22.55 21.24
CA GLN A 9 6.18 -22.83 21.29
C GLN A 9 5.37 -21.95 22.25
N GLU A 10 6.00 -21.07 23.04
CA GLU A 10 5.28 -20.30 24.08
C GLU A 10 4.95 -18.83 23.72
N LEU A 11 5.32 -18.33 22.53
CA LEU A 11 5.12 -16.90 22.22
C LEU A 11 3.81 -16.57 21.48
N PHE A 12 2.96 -17.55 21.15
CA PHE A 12 1.71 -17.29 20.39
C PHE A 12 0.48 -18.10 20.81
N MET A 13 0.48 -18.79 21.95
CA MET A 13 -0.73 -19.45 22.46
C MET A 13 -1.22 -18.70 23.70
N PRO A 14 -2.41 -18.06 23.66
CA PRO A 14 -3.02 -17.56 24.88
C PRO A 14 -3.27 -18.76 25.81
N THR A 15 -2.82 -18.65 27.05
CA THR A 15 -3.11 -19.66 28.08
C THR A 15 -4.63 -19.88 28.20
N PRO A 16 -5.11 -21.04 28.68
CA PRO A 16 -6.54 -21.29 28.87
C PRO A 16 -7.25 -20.20 29.71
N ALA A 17 -6.53 -19.59 30.67
CA ALA A 17 -7.00 -18.44 31.45
C ALA A 17 -7.03 -17.14 30.63
N GLY A 18 -6.09 -16.94 29.71
CA GLY A 18 -6.08 -15.84 28.75
C GLY A 18 -7.23 -15.93 27.73
N PHE A 19 -7.58 -17.14 27.28
CA PHE A 19 -8.74 -17.35 26.39
C PHE A 19 -10.07 -17.11 27.12
N ALA A 20 -10.18 -17.52 28.39
CA ALA A 20 -11.35 -17.23 29.22
C ALA A 20 -11.54 -15.72 29.49
N ASN A 21 -10.45 -14.98 29.74
CA ASN A 21 -10.49 -13.53 29.93
C ASN A 21 -10.69 -12.74 28.63
N TRP A 22 -10.20 -13.27 27.49
CA TRP A 22 -10.49 -12.73 26.16
C TRP A 22 -11.95 -12.95 25.77
N LEU A 23 -12.50 -14.15 25.98
CA LEU A 23 -13.93 -14.43 25.81
C LEU A 23 -14.79 -13.60 26.77
N ALA A 24 -14.36 -13.39 28.02
CA ALA A 24 -15.06 -12.55 28.99
C ALA A 24 -15.00 -11.05 28.63
N SER A 25 -13.90 -10.57 28.05
CA SER A 25 -13.79 -9.19 27.52
C SER A 25 -14.58 -9.01 26.22
N ALA A 26 -14.53 -10.00 25.32
CA ALA A 26 -15.34 -10.03 24.10
C ALA A 26 -16.84 -10.07 24.42
N ARG A 27 -17.24 -10.68 25.54
CA ARG A 27 -18.63 -10.75 26.00
C ARG A 27 -19.12 -9.45 26.66
N LYS A 28 -18.23 -8.54 27.06
CA LYS A 28 -18.60 -7.34 27.87
C LYS A 28 -18.78 -6.05 27.06
N THR A 29 -18.46 -6.05 25.76
CA THR A 29 -18.72 -4.90 24.84
C THR A 29 -19.24 -5.37 23.48
N ILE A 30 -20.18 -6.30 23.49
CA ILE A 30 -20.99 -6.56 22.30
C ILE A 30 -22.06 -5.48 22.21
N HIS A 31 -21.69 -4.32 21.70
CA HIS A 31 -22.68 -3.38 21.19
C HIS A 31 -23.31 -4.02 19.94
N GLU A 32 -24.64 -4.00 19.86
CA GLU A 32 -25.41 -4.47 18.71
C GLU A 32 -24.88 -3.93 17.39
N GLU A 33 -24.46 -2.66 17.38
CA GLU A 33 -23.80 -1.99 16.26
C GLU A 33 -22.52 -2.70 15.79
N GLY A 34 -21.70 -3.23 16.70
CA GLY A 34 -20.47 -3.93 16.35
C GLY A 34 -20.69 -5.29 15.69
N ILE A 35 -21.74 -6.02 16.10
CA ILE A 35 -22.15 -7.26 15.42
C ILE A 35 -22.74 -6.94 14.05
N ILE A 36 -23.63 -5.94 13.96
CA ILE A 36 -24.25 -5.55 12.70
C ILE A 36 -23.17 -5.08 11.70
N ASP A 37 -22.17 -4.33 12.15
CA ASP A 37 -21.02 -3.92 11.33
C ASP A 37 -20.16 -5.10 10.88
N PHE A 38 -19.95 -6.09 11.75
CA PHE A 38 -19.22 -7.29 11.37
C PHE A 38 -19.99 -8.13 10.34
N VAL A 39 -21.28 -8.36 10.59
CA VAL A 39 -22.15 -9.13 9.70
C VAL A 39 -22.30 -8.44 8.34
N SER A 40 -22.46 -7.12 8.30
CA SER A 40 -22.57 -6.36 7.05
C SER A 40 -21.27 -6.40 6.22
N LYS A 41 -20.10 -6.44 6.87
CA LYS A 41 -18.80 -6.61 6.18
C LYS A 41 -18.58 -8.03 5.68
N LEU A 42 -19.07 -9.04 6.40
CA LEU A 42 -18.86 -10.45 6.08
C LEU A 42 -19.92 -11.00 5.10
N SER A 43 -21.16 -10.55 5.20
CA SER A 43 -22.32 -11.04 4.44
C SER A 43 -22.06 -11.08 2.92
N PRO A 44 -21.50 -10.02 2.28
CA PRO A 44 -21.20 -10.07 0.85
C PRO A 44 -20.22 -11.17 0.43
N TRP A 45 -19.34 -11.63 1.33
CA TRP A 45 -18.36 -12.69 1.05
C TRP A 45 -18.95 -14.10 1.22
N ILE A 46 -19.98 -14.25 2.05
CA ILE A 46 -20.64 -15.53 2.33
C ILE A 46 -21.87 -15.74 1.44
N ALA A 47 -22.55 -14.67 1.04
CA ALA A 47 -23.74 -14.73 0.19
C ALA A 47 -23.58 -15.59 -1.09
N PRO A 48 -22.41 -15.65 -1.75
CA PRO A 48 -22.20 -16.50 -2.93
C PRO A 48 -21.98 -17.99 -2.63
N LEU A 49 -21.80 -18.41 -1.38
CA LEU A 49 -21.47 -19.81 -1.06
C LEU A 49 -22.60 -20.80 -1.42
N PRO A 50 -23.89 -20.53 -1.14
CA PRO A 50 -24.96 -21.42 -1.55
C PRO A 50 -25.05 -21.56 -3.07
N SER A 51 -24.91 -20.47 -3.83
CA SER A 51 -24.93 -20.53 -5.29
C SER A 51 -23.71 -21.26 -5.86
N ALA A 52 -22.51 -21.07 -5.28
CA ALA A 52 -21.32 -21.83 -5.64
C ALA A 52 -21.52 -23.34 -5.50
N TRP A 53 -22.20 -23.78 -4.42
CA TRP A 53 -22.52 -25.19 -4.21
C TRP A 53 -23.44 -25.73 -5.31
N PHE A 54 -24.50 -24.99 -5.70
CA PHE A 54 -25.38 -25.40 -6.79
C PHE A 54 -24.66 -25.46 -8.14
N VAL A 55 -23.78 -24.50 -8.42
CA VAL A 55 -22.95 -24.52 -9.63
C VAL A 55 -22.02 -25.74 -9.64
N HIS A 56 -21.39 -26.05 -8.50
CA HIS A 56 -20.57 -27.25 -8.35
C HIS A 56 -21.39 -28.52 -8.64
N ASP A 57 -22.51 -28.70 -7.96
CA ASP A 57 -23.34 -29.89 -8.07
C ASP A 57 -23.89 -30.06 -9.49
N ALA A 58 -24.38 -28.99 -10.11
CA ALA A 58 -24.84 -29.01 -11.49
C ALA A 58 -23.71 -29.34 -12.48
N THR A 59 -22.50 -28.85 -12.23
CA THR A 59 -21.32 -29.13 -13.07
C THR A 59 -20.87 -30.58 -12.95
N VAL A 60 -20.91 -31.16 -11.74
CA VAL A 60 -20.62 -32.59 -11.54
C VAL A 60 -21.69 -33.47 -12.21
N ARG A 61 -22.97 -33.16 -11.98
CA ARG A 61 -24.09 -33.99 -12.47
C ARG A 61 -24.28 -33.93 -13.98
N HIS A 62 -24.18 -32.74 -14.59
CA HIS A 62 -24.59 -32.54 -15.99
C HIS A 62 -23.43 -32.38 -16.97
N LEU A 63 -22.26 -31.91 -16.51
CA LEU A 63 -21.07 -31.80 -17.37
C LEU A 63 -20.11 -32.99 -17.15
N ALA A 64 -20.44 -33.91 -16.24
CA ALA A 64 -19.58 -35.03 -15.84
C ALA A 64 -18.15 -34.58 -15.46
N ALA A 65 -18.01 -33.35 -14.96
CA ALA A 65 -16.73 -32.80 -14.58
C ALA A 65 -16.26 -33.41 -13.25
N GLY A 66 -14.96 -33.60 -13.10
CA GLY A 66 -14.38 -33.97 -11.81
C GLY A 66 -14.67 -32.91 -10.75
N SER A 67 -14.94 -33.33 -9.51
CA SER A 67 -15.31 -32.43 -8.39
C SER A 67 -14.34 -31.25 -8.20
N GLY A 68 -13.03 -31.48 -8.40
CA GLY A 68 -12.03 -30.41 -8.35
C GLY A 68 -12.23 -29.33 -9.41
N LEU A 69 -12.51 -29.72 -10.66
CA LEU A 69 -12.80 -28.77 -11.74
C LEU A 69 -14.12 -28.03 -11.50
N ALA A 70 -15.14 -28.72 -10.97
CA ALA A 70 -16.43 -28.12 -10.64
C ALA A 70 -16.30 -27.00 -9.59
N TRP A 71 -15.43 -27.18 -8.57
CA TRP A 71 -15.15 -26.14 -7.58
C TRP A 71 -14.44 -24.93 -8.18
N ILE A 72 -13.47 -25.16 -9.08
CA ILE A 72 -12.79 -24.08 -9.80
C ILE A 72 -13.81 -23.27 -10.60
N ILE A 73 -14.69 -23.92 -11.34
CA ILE A 73 -15.75 -23.27 -12.12
C ILE A 73 -16.68 -22.45 -11.21
N ALA A 74 -17.14 -23.03 -10.10
CA ALA A 74 -18.01 -22.34 -9.14
C ALA A 74 -17.34 -21.08 -8.56
N ILE A 75 -16.08 -21.18 -8.13
CA ILE A 75 -15.31 -20.05 -7.60
C ILE A 75 -15.12 -18.96 -8.67
N VAL A 76 -14.78 -19.34 -9.90
CA VAL A 76 -14.60 -18.39 -11.01
C VAL A 76 -15.89 -17.64 -11.30
N ILE A 77 -17.04 -18.33 -11.34
CA ILE A 77 -18.34 -17.72 -11.58
C ILE A 77 -18.66 -16.72 -10.45
N GLU A 78 -18.58 -17.12 -9.19
CA GLU A 78 -18.94 -16.22 -8.09
C GLU A 78 -17.99 -15.03 -7.92
N THR A 79 -16.68 -15.24 -8.10
CA THR A 79 -15.71 -14.14 -8.08
C THR A 79 -15.94 -13.17 -9.25
N LEU A 80 -16.36 -13.66 -10.41
CA LEU A 80 -16.75 -12.80 -11.53
C LEU A 80 -17.99 -11.95 -11.18
N GLY A 81 -19.00 -12.53 -10.52
CA GLY A 81 -20.18 -11.80 -10.05
C GLY A 81 -19.84 -10.70 -9.05
N LEU A 82 -19.04 -11.04 -8.03
CA LEU A 82 -18.58 -10.09 -7.02
C LEU A 82 -17.78 -8.93 -7.65
N THR A 83 -16.81 -9.26 -8.51
CA THR A 83 -15.96 -8.24 -9.13
C THR A 83 -16.71 -7.34 -10.10
N THR A 84 -17.72 -7.86 -10.82
CA THR A 84 -18.56 -7.06 -11.73
C THR A 84 -19.42 -6.08 -10.95
N THR A 85 -20.07 -6.55 -9.88
CA THR A 85 -20.90 -5.71 -9.01
C THR A 85 -20.07 -4.65 -8.30
N HIS A 86 -18.91 -5.02 -7.75
CA HIS A 86 -17.99 -4.09 -7.11
C HIS A 86 -17.50 -3.01 -8.08
N THR A 87 -17.22 -3.38 -9.34
CA THR A 87 -16.79 -2.44 -10.37
C THR A 87 -17.90 -1.44 -10.71
N ALA A 88 -19.15 -1.91 -10.86
CA ALA A 88 -20.30 -1.04 -11.09
C ALA A 88 -20.51 -0.04 -9.94
N LEU A 89 -20.48 -0.51 -8.69
CA LEU A 89 -20.63 0.35 -7.51
C LEU A 89 -19.48 1.38 -7.40
N GLY A 90 -18.25 0.98 -7.70
CA GLY A 90 -17.09 1.89 -7.74
C GLY A 90 -17.26 3.01 -8.77
N MET A 91 -17.72 2.66 -9.98
CA MET A 91 -18.00 3.66 -11.03
C MET A 91 -19.17 4.58 -10.66
N HIS A 92 -20.21 4.06 -10.02
CA HIS A 92 -21.31 4.89 -9.52
C HIS A 92 -20.83 5.90 -8.48
N ALA A 93 -20.06 5.44 -7.49
CA ALA A 93 -19.49 6.31 -6.46
C ALA A 93 -18.60 7.40 -7.07
N TRP A 94 -17.75 7.02 -8.03
CA TRP A 94 -16.89 7.95 -8.77
C TRP A 94 -17.68 9.00 -9.56
N ASN A 95 -18.74 8.60 -10.26
CA ASN A 95 -19.59 9.52 -11.00
C ASN A 95 -20.31 10.50 -10.09
N LYS A 96 -20.70 10.07 -8.89
CA LYS A 96 -21.31 10.92 -7.87
C LYS A 96 -20.34 11.97 -7.34
N THR A 97 -19.08 11.60 -7.07
CA THR A 97 -18.06 12.58 -6.63
C THR A 97 -17.63 13.54 -7.75
N HIS A 98 -17.80 13.13 -9.00
CA HIS A 98 -17.42 13.90 -10.20
C HIS A 98 -18.63 14.43 -10.99
N ALA A 99 -19.78 14.62 -10.36
CA ALA A 99 -21.03 14.99 -11.04
C ALA A 99 -20.90 16.26 -11.91
N ASN A 100 -20.03 17.19 -11.52
CA ASN A 100 -19.80 18.46 -12.24
C ASN A 100 -18.68 18.39 -13.29
N GLN A 101 -18.04 17.23 -13.46
CA GLN A 101 -16.86 17.03 -14.33
C GLN A 101 -17.19 15.96 -15.39
N PRO A 102 -17.92 16.32 -16.47
CA PRO A 102 -18.39 15.36 -17.47
C PRO A 102 -17.26 14.58 -18.14
N GLU A 103 -16.09 15.19 -18.30
CA GLU A 103 -14.88 14.58 -18.85
C GLU A 103 -14.30 13.45 -17.99
N LYS A 104 -14.62 13.43 -16.68
CA LYS A 104 -14.14 12.41 -15.74
C LYS A 104 -15.13 11.27 -15.52
N GLN A 105 -16.30 11.28 -16.16
CA GLN A 105 -17.34 10.28 -15.93
C GLN A 105 -16.88 8.87 -16.34
N ALA A 106 -17.10 7.90 -15.45
CA ALA A 106 -16.88 6.48 -15.71
C ALA A 106 -18.10 5.85 -16.42
N PRO A 107 -17.90 4.80 -17.24
CA PRO A 107 -18.97 4.16 -18.00
C PRO A 107 -19.85 3.24 -17.12
N PHE A 108 -20.52 3.82 -16.12
CA PHE A 108 -21.35 3.11 -15.14
C PHE A 108 -22.46 2.28 -15.81
N GLY A 109 -23.14 2.82 -16.82
CA GLY A 109 -24.22 2.11 -17.52
C GLY A 109 -23.73 0.79 -18.13
N LEU A 110 -22.52 0.77 -18.72
CA LEU A 110 -21.94 -0.45 -19.27
C LEU A 110 -21.64 -1.46 -18.16
N ALA A 111 -21.11 -1.02 -17.02
CA ALA A 111 -20.85 -1.90 -15.88
C ALA A 111 -22.14 -2.52 -15.30
N VAL A 112 -23.26 -1.77 -15.25
CA VAL A 112 -24.56 -2.29 -14.83
C VAL A 112 -25.11 -3.30 -15.82
N ILE A 113 -25.07 -2.99 -17.12
CA ILE A 113 -25.49 -3.93 -18.18
C ILE A 113 -24.69 -5.22 -18.08
N LEU A 114 -23.37 -5.12 -17.84
CA LEU A 114 -22.50 -6.28 -17.69
C LEU A 114 -22.87 -7.13 -16.45
N ALA A 115 -23.21 -6.50 -15.34
CA ALA A 115 -23.70 -7.19 -14.14
C ALA A 115 -25.04 -7.91 -14.40
N ILE A 116 -25.96 -7.27 -15.13
CA ILE A 116 -27.23 -7.88 -15.53
C ILE A 116 -27.00 -9.08 -16.46
N VAL A 117 -26.14 -8.92 -17.48
CA VAL A 117 -25.79 -10.00 -18.43
C VAL A 117 -25.15 -11.17 -17.68
N TYR A 118 -24.27 -10.90 -16.71
CA TYR A 118 -23.70 -11.93 -15.84
C TYR A 118 -24.80 -12.71 -15.10
N VAL A 119 -25.71 -12.01 -14.40
CA VAL A 119 -26.80 -12.66 -13.64
C VAL A 119 -27.70 -13.49 -14.54
N ILE A 120 -28.07 -12.96 -15.72
CA ILE A 120 -28.88 -13.70 -16.69
C ILE A 120 -28.12 -14.93 -17.18
N ALA A 121 -26.84 -14.81 -17.53
CA ALA A 121 -26.04 -15.92 -18.03
C ALA A 121 -25.87 -17.04 -16.97
N THR A 122 -25.67 -16.69 -15.70
CA THR A 122 -25.54 -17.69 -14.63
C THR A 122 -26.87 -18.36 -14.30
N LEU A 123 -27.96 -17.60 -14.23
CA LEU A 123 -29.30 -18.17 -14.04
C LEU A 123 -29.70 -19.09 -15.20
N LEU A 124 -29.38 -18.70 -16.45
CA LEU A 124 -29.61 -19.53 -17.62
C LEU A 124 -28.77 -20.80 -17.58
N LEU A 125 -27.49 -20.72 -17.20
CA LEU A 125 -26.64 -21.89 -17.05
C LEU A 125 -27.22 -22.87 -16.03
N ILE A 126 -27.62 -22.40 -14.84
CA ILE A 126 -28.24 -23.27 -13.82
C ILE A 126 -29.56 -23.84 -14.32
N SER A 127 -30.43 -22.99 -14.90
CA SER A 127 -31.76 -23.41 -15.38
C SER A 127 -31.69 -24.41 -16.54
N VAL A 128 -30.75 -24.24 -17.47
CA VAL A 128 -30.53 -25.18 -18.59
C VAL A 128 -30.08 -26.53 -18.07
N LEU A 129 -29.21 -26.54 -17.06
CA LEU A 129 -28.72 -27.79 -16.46
C LEU A 129 -29.82 -28.50 -15.65
N GLU A 130 -30.63 -27.78 -14.88
CA GLU A 130 -31.61 -28.39 -13.98
C GLU A 130 -33.00 -28.65 -14.60
N VAL A 131 -33.51 -27.74 -15.45
CA VAL A 131 -34.91 -27.79 -15.94
C VAL A 131 -35.06 -28.64 -17.20
N LYS A 132 -34.04 -28.64 -18.07
CA LYS A 132 -34.06 -29.34 -19.36
C LYS A 132 -32.73 -30.06 -19.60
N PRO A 133 -32.49 -31.24 -18.99
CA PRO A 133 -31.24 -31.99 -19.14
C PRO A 133 -30.87 -32.30 -20.60
N GLU A 134 -31.85 -32.38 -21.49
CA GLU A 134 -31.66 -32.55 -22.94
C GLU A 134 -30.79 -31.43 -23.57
N TRP A 135 -30.75 -30.25 -22.94
CA TRP A 135 -30.00 -29.09 -23.42
C TRP A 135 -28.59 -29.00 -22.82
N GLN A 136 -28.16 -29.99 -22.04
CA GLN A 136 -26.82 -30.05 -21.44
C GLN A 136 -25.70 -29.89 -22.47
N HIS A 137 -25.92 -30.29 -23.72
CA HIS A 137 -24.94 -30.15 -24.81
C HIS A 137 -24.60 -28.68 -25.14
N TYR A 138 -25.47 -27.73 -24.78
CA TYR A 138 -25.24 -26.30 -24.98
C TYR A 138 -24.55 -25.64 -23.78
N ALA A 139 -24.50 -26.28 -22.61
CA ALA A 139 -23.90 -25.71 -21.41
C ALA A 139 -22.43 -25.29 -21.59
N PRO A 140 -21.57 -26.05 -22.31
CA PRO A 140 -20.21 -25.60 -22.60
C PRO A 140 -20.12 -24.29 -23.39
N ALA A 141 -21.14 -23.96 -24.20
CA ALA A 141 -21.17 -22.71 -24.97
C ALA A 141 -21.37 -21.47 -24.09
N MET A 142 -21.80 -21.64 -22.84
CA MET A 142 -21.93 -20.55 -21.87
C MET A 142 -20.56 -20.10 -21.33
N PHE A 143 -19.54 -20.96 -21.33
CA PHE A 143 -18.21 -20.59 -20.82
C PHE A 143 -17.54 -19.49 -21.64
N PRO A 144 -17.51 -19.53 -23.00
CA PRO A 144 -17.04 -18.40 -23.80
C PRO A 144 -17.81 -17.10 -23.54
N LEU A 145 -19.13 -17.17 -23.33
CA LEU A 145 -19.94 -15.99 -23.02
C LEU A 145 -19.51 -15.36 -21.67
N LEU A 146 -19.32 -16.18 -20.64
CA LEU A 146 -18.80 -15.75 -19.34
C LEU A 146 -17.37 -15.21 -19.44
N ALA A 147 -16.53 -15.79 -20.30
CA ALA A 147 -15.18 -15.30 -20.56
C ALA A 147 -15.19 -13.88 -21.17
N VAL A 148 -16.10 -13.60 -22.11
CA VAL A 148 -16.29 -12.25 -22.65
C VAL A 148 -16.71 -11.28 -21.54
N VAL A 149 -17.64 -11.68 -20.67
CA VAL A 149 -18.05 -10.87 -19.52
C VAL A 149 -16.85 -10.56 -18.61
N GLY A 150 -16.03 -11.58 -18.30
CA GLY A 150 -14.80 -11.42 -17.53
C GLY A 150 -13.79 -10.47 -18.16
N ALA A 151 -13.56 -10.59 -19.46
CA ALA A 151 -12.62 -9.72 -20.18
C ALA A 151 -13.09 -8.27 -20.19
N VAL A 152 -14.37 -8.02 -20.47
CA VAL A 152 -14.95 -6.66 -20.46
C VAL A 152 -14.91 -6.07 -19.04
N ASN A 153 -15.25 -6.85 -18.02
CA ASN A 153 -15.20 -6.40 -16.63
C ASN A 153 -13.78 -6.03 -16.21
N LEU A 154 -12.79 -6.85 -16.57
CA LEU A 154 -11.39 -6.57 -16.29
C LEU A 154 -10.91 -5.30 -17.00
N ALA A 155 -11.28 -5.10 -18.27
CA ALA A 155 -10.94 -3.90 -19.02
C ALA A 155 -11.55 -2.64 -18.38
N LEU A 156 -12.83 -2.69 -18.00
CA LEU A 156 -13.52 -1.63 -17.29
C LEU A 156 -12.85 -1.29 -15.96
N ARG A 157 -12.52 -2.32 -15.17
CA ARG A 157 -11.86 -2.16 -13.89
C ARG A 157 -10.46 -1.58 -14.05
N SER A 158 -9.70 -2.05 -15.03
CA SER A 158 -8.37 -1.52 -15.35
C SER A 158 -8.44 -0.03 -15.69
N HIS A 159 -9.34 0.35 -16.59
CA HIS A 159 -9.53 1.75 -16.98
C HIS A 159 -9.99 2.61 -15.80
N HIS A 160 -10.89 2.12 -14.96
CA HIS A 160 -11.34 2.85 -13.78
C HIS A 160 -10.23 3.03 -12.74
N ASN A 161 -9.42 2.00 -12.50
CA ASN A 161 -8.25 2.08 -11.62
C ASN A 161 -7.21 3.07 -12.14
N ASN A 162 -7.01 3.16 -13.46
CA ASN A 162 -6.10 4.13 -14.05
C ASN A 162 -6.59 5.57 -13.80
N ARG A 163 -7.89 5.85 -13.95
CA ARG A 163 -8.47 7.17 -13.60
C ARG A 163 -8.21 7.55 -12.14
N ILE A 164 -8.44 6.62 -11.21
CA ILE A 164 -8.19 6.85 -9.77
C ILE A 164 -6.70 7.12 -9.51
N ARG A 165 -5.80 6.39 -10.18
CA ARG A 165 -4.35 6.58 -10.04
C ARG A 165 -3.89 7.93 -10.57
N GLU A 166 -4.38 8.33 -11.74
CA GLU A 166 -4.07 9.62 -12.36
C GLU A 166 -4.48 10.78 -11.45
N GLU A 167 -5.71 10.76 -10.92
CA GLU A 167 -6.15 11.81 -9.99
C GLU A 167 -5.33 11.81 -8.70
N ARG A 168 -5.04 10.63 -8.15
CA ARG A 168 -4.20 10.53 -6.94
C ARG A 168 -2.79 11.08 -7.17
N ASN A 169 -2.22 10.86 -8.35
CA ASN A 169 -0.91 11.40 -8.71
C ASN A 169 -0.96 12.92 -8.81
N VAL A 170 -1.97 13.49 -9.48
CA VAL A 170 -2.14 14.96 -9.56
C VAL A 170 -2.28 15.59 -8.17
N ILE A 171 -3.07 14.97 -7.28
CA ILE A 171 -3.23 15.46 -5.89
C ILE A 171 -1.92 15.35 -5.11
N ASN A 172 -1.14 14.29 -5.31
CA ASN A 172 0.14 14.12 -4.63
C ASN A 172 1.19 15.11 -5.15
N ASP A 173 1.24 15.35 -6.46
CA ASP A 173 2.15 16.31 -7.09
C ASP A 173 1.84 17.74 -6.62
N GLU A 174 0.56 18.10 -6.54
CA GLU A 174 0.14 19.41 -6.00
C GLU A 174 0.51 19.57 -4.52
N LYS A 175 0.30 18.51 -3.72
CA LYS A 175 0.73 18.51 -2.31
C LYS A 175 2.24 18.61 -2.16
N GLN A 176 3.00 18.02 -3.09
CA GLN A 176 4.45 18.10 -3.07
C GLN A 176 4.91 19.52 -3.42
N ARG A 177 4.34 20.14 -4.47
CA ARG A 177 4.61 21.54 -4.82
C ARG A 177 4.29 22.50 -3.69
N GLN A 178 3.18 22.30 -2.99
CA GLN A 178 2.82 23.12 -1.84
C GLN A 178 3.84 23.00 -0.69
N ARG A 179 4.39 21.82 -0.47
CA ARG A 179 5.45 21.62 0.54
C ARG A 179 6.76 22.28 0.12
N GLU A 180 7.12 22.20 -1.15
CA GLU A 180 8.32 22.86 -1.69
C GLU A 180 8.22 24.39 -1.52
N ILE A 181 7.08 24.98 -1.88
CA ILE A 181 6.82 26.42 -1.67
C ILE A 181 6.88 26.79 -0.19
N GLU A 182 6.26 25.98 0.68
CA GLU A 182 6.28 26.24 2.13
C GLU A 182 7.71 26.14 2.72
N ASP A 183 8.51 25.19 2.26
CA ASP A 183 9.89 25.03 2.69
C ASP A 183 10.79 26.16 2.17
N GLU A 184 10.58 26.64 0.94
CA GLU A 184 11.24 27.84 0.40
C GLU A 184 10.90 29.10 1.21
N GLU A 185 9.62 29.31 1.55
CA GLU A 185 9.20 30.44 2.39
C GLU A 185 9.82 30.38 3.79
N ARG A 186 9.92 29.18 4.38
CA ARG A 186 10.57 28.98 5.68
C ARG A 186 12.07 29.28 5.61
N ALA A 187 12.74 28.87 4.54
CA ALA A 187 14.16 29.16 4.32
C ALA A 187 14.40 30.68 4.20
N GLN A 188 13.59 31.39 3.40
CA GLN A 188 13.69 32.85 3.26
C GLN A 188 13.45 33.58 4.58
N LYS A 189 12.45 33.16 5.37
CA LYS A 189 12.20 33.73 6.71
C LYS A 189 13.37 33.51 7.67
N LEU A 190 14.07 32.37 7.58
CA LEU A 190 15.27 32.10 8.38
C LEU A 190 16.46 32.97 7.95
N GLU A 191 16.67 33.16 6.64
CA GLU A 191 17.70 34.06 6.13
C GLU A 191 17.44 35.52 6.53
N GLU A 192 16.19 35.97 6.42
CA GLU A 192 15.82 37.32 6.86
C GLU A 192 16.08 37.50 8.36
N LYS A 193 15.70 36.53 9.20
CA LYS A 193 16.01 36.53 10.64
C LYS A 193 17.51 36.56 10.89
N ARG A 194 18.31 35.82 10.12
CA ARG A 194 19.79 35.83 10.21
C ARG A 194 20.37 37.20 9.84
N LEU A 195 19.91 37.82 8.75
CA LEU A 195 20.36 39.14 8.32
C LEU A 195 19.99 40.22 9.36
N ARG A 196 18.76 40.18 9.88
CA ARG A 196 18.32 41.09 10.95
C ARG A 196 19.15 40.92 12.23
N ALA A 197 19.51 39.68 12.59
CA ALA A 197 20.38 39.42 13.73
C ALA A 197 21.79 39.99 13.49
N LEU A 198 22.39 39.74 12.32
CA LEU A 198 23.71 40.29 11.97
C LEU A 198 23.75 41.81 12.01
N ALA A 199 22.72 42.48 11.48
CA ALA A 199 22.59 43.93 11.54
C ALA A 199 22.50 44.46 12.99
N LYS A 200 21.78 43.75 13.88
CA LYS A 200 21.65 44.11 15.30
C LYS A 200 22.96 44.03 16.07
N TYR A 201 23.86 43.11 15.70
CA TYR A 201 25.17 42.93 16.36
C TYR A 201 26.32 43.72 15.72
N GLY A 202 26.04 44.59 14.74
CA GLY A 202 27.07 45.47 14.15
C GLY A 202 28.12 44.75 13.29
N VAL A 203 27.86 43.51 12.88
CA VAL A 203 28.74 42.75 11.99
C VAL A 203 28.40 43.11 10.54
N THR A 204 29.09 44.10 9.97
CA THR A 204 28.97 44.44 8.56
C THR A 204 29.75 43.41 7.72
N VAL A 205 29.03 42.48 7.10
CA VAL A 205 29.64 41.56 6.11
C VAL A 205 29.86 42.36 4.82
N ASN A 206 31.11 42.61 4.46
CA ASN A 206 31.46 43.35 3.25
C ASN A 206 31.29 42.41 2.03
N PRO A 207 30.36 42.65 1.10
CA PRO A 207 30.06 41.68 0.02
C PRO A 207 31.15 41.57 -1.04
N ALA A 208 32.20 42.39 -0.97
CA ALA A 208 33.27 42.45 -1.97
C ALA A 208 34.37 41.38 -1.83
N THR A 209 34.39 40.55 -0.78
CA THR A 209 35.49 39.57 -0.53
C THR A 209 35.13 38.10 -0.76
N VAL A 210 33.93 37.77 -1.24
CA VAL A 210 33.51 36.36 -1.44
C VAL A 210 34.13 35.71 -2.69
N ASN A 211 34.91 36.44 -3.50
CA ASN A 211 35.45 35.92 -4.77
C ASN A 211 36.99 35.86 -4.83
N GLN A 212 37.68 35.78 -3.69
CA GLN A 212 39.12 35.50 -3.70
C GLN A 212 39.46 34.27 -2.86
N ASN A 213 39.77 33.19 -3.58
CA ASN A 213 40.77 32.16 -3.28
C ASN A 213 41.22 32.11 -1.83
N VAL A 214 40.63 31.19 -1.07
CA VAL A 214 41.26 30.70 0.16
C VAL A 214 41.27 29.18 0.13
N ASN A 215 42.35 28.64 -0.46
CA ASN A 215 42.88 27.35 -0.06
C ASN A 215 43.34 27.49 1.41
N LEU A 216 42.56 26.99 2.35
CA LEU A 216 42.99 26.79 3.74
C LEU A 216 42.87 25.30 4.08
N PRO A 217 43.90 24.71 4.71
CA PRO A 217 43.84 23.32 5.14
C PRO A 217 42.87 23.17 6.32
N VAL A 218 42.13 22.07 6.24
CA VAL A 218 41.28 21.49 7.27
C VAL A 218 41.90 21.61 8.67
N SER A 219 41.31 22.42 9.53
CA SER A 219 41.53 22.34 10.98
C SER A 219 40.27 22.74 11.76
N THR A 220 39.68 21.70 12.36
CA THR A 220 38.83 21.67 13.58
C THR A 220 37.54 22.51 13.65
N PRO A 221 36.38 21.89 13.97
CA PRO A 221 35.15 22.63 14.20
C PRO A 221 35.22 23.40 15.53
N VAL A 222 35.24 24.74 15.46
CA VAL A 222 35.01 25.62 16.60
C VAL A 222 33.50 25.70 16.84
N ASN A 223 33.07 25.11 17.95
CA ASN A 223 31.71 25.22 18.48
C ASN A 223 31.46 26.67 18.94
N TYR A 224 30.67 27.44 18.19
CA TYR A 224 30.12 28.69 18.68
C TYR A 224 28.85 28.38 19.50
N VAL A 225 28.97 28.47 20.82
CA VAL A 225 27.84 28.51 21.75
C VAL A 225 27.25 29.92 21.68
N ILE A 226 26.07 30.04 21.05
CA ILE A 226 25.25 31.25 21.11
C ILE A 226 24.15 30.98 22.14
N ASP A 227 24.33 31.49 23.34
CA ASP A 227 23.30 31.53 24.37
C ASP A 227 22.28 32.64 24.04
N GLY A 228 21.17 32.24 23.43
CA GLY A 228 20.00 33.08 23.18
C GLY A 228 18.78 32.54 23.91
N HIS A 229 18.51 33.06 25.11
CA HIS A 229 17.26 32.88 25.84
C HIS A 229 16.11 33.67 25.18
N ASN A 230 15.07 32.96 24.71
CA ASN A 230 13.62 33.20 24.92
C ASN A 230 12.74 32.76 23.73
N ASP A 231 11.64 32.08 24.09
CA ASP A 231 10.40 31.81 23.35
C ASP A 231 10.41 30.91 22.09
N SER A 232 10.77 29.64 22.25
CA SER A 232 10.62 28.60 21.21
C SER A 232 10.15 27.23 21.72
N GLN A 233 9.31 27.19 22.77
CA GLN A 233 8.96 25.92 23.42
C GLN A 233 8.15 24.94 22.55
N ASN A 234 7.49 25.40 21.47
CA ASN A 234 6.76 24.53 20.53
C ASN A 234 7.55 24.12 19.27
N ASP A 235 8.47 24.94 18.76
CA ASP A 235 9.30 24.59 17.59
C ASP A 235 10.32 23.50 17.92
N GLY A 236 10.85 23.50 19.15
CA GLY A 236 11.83 22.50 19.59
C GLY A 236 11.29 21.07 19.64
N LEU A 237 9.96 20.87 19.74
CA LEU A 237 9.39 19.52 19.77
C LEU A 237 9.33 18.90 18.36
N ALA A 238 8.91 19.67 17.36
CA ALA A 238 8.90 19.23 15.97
C ALA A 238 10.32 18.94 15.47
N ASP A 239 11.28 19.82 15.79
CA ASP A 239 12.68 19.64 15.45
C ASP A 239 13.30 18.43 16.15
N LYS A 240 13.00 18.20 17.44
CA LYS A 240 13.44 16.98 18.16
C LYS A 240 12.84 15.71 17.55
N LEU A 241 11.59 15.74 17.10
CA LEU A 241 10.94 14.60 16.44
C LEU A 241 11.53 14.33 15.05
N ILE A 242 11.83 15.38 14.27
CA ILE A 242 12.49 15.27 12.96
C ILE A 242 13.92 14.76 13.15
N ALA A 243 14.67 15.29 14.11
CA ALA A 243 16.02 14.82 14.45
C ALA A 243 16.02 13.35 14.89
N GLY A 244 15.04 12.94 15.71
CA GLY A 244 14.89 11.54 16.11
C GLY A 244 14.56 10.60 14.95
N LYS A 245 13.72 11.04 14.00
CA LYS A 245 13.44 10.28 12.78
C LYS A 245 14.67 10.16 11.88
N ARG A 246 15.41 11.26 11.69
CA ARG A 246 16.66 11.26 10.90
C ARG A 246 17.70 10.32 11.52
N SER A 247 17.92 10.41 12.83
CA SER A 247 18.84 9.52 13.55
C SER A 247 18.49 8.03 13.38
N LYS A 248 17.20 7.67 13.42
CA LYS A 248 16.78 6.27 13.16
C LYS A 248 17.02 5.82 11.72
N ILE A 249 16.83 6.72 10.75
CA ILE A 249 17.11 6.43 9.34
C ILE A 249 18.61 6.27 9.12
N ASP A 250 19.42 7.13 9.72
CA ASP A 250 20.88 7.09 9.59
C ASP A 250 21.47 5.84 10.26
N ALA A 251 21.02 5.51 11.48
CA ALA A 251 21.42 4.27 12.16
C ALA A 251 21.07 3.02 11.34
N ARG A 252 19.91 3.01 10.68
CA ARG A 252 19.50 1.93 9.79
C ARG A 252 20.40 1.83 8.56
N ARG A 253 20.77 2.98 7.97
CA ARG A 253 21.68 3.03 6.81
C ARG A 253 23.08 2.56 7.18
N ASP A 254 23.56 2.88 8.37
CA ASP A 254 24.84 2.38 8.88
C ASP A 254 24.82 0.85 9.06
N GLN A 255 23.72 0.31 9.60
CA GLN A 255 23.53 -1.15 9.69
C GLN A 255 23.50 -1.81 8.30
N LEU A 256 22.86 -1.17 7.31
CA LEU A 256 22.84 -1.67 5.93
C LEU A 256 24.24 -1.76 5.36
N VAL A 257 25.05 -0.70 5.50
CA VAL A 257 26.44 -0.67 5.06
C VAL A 257 27.26 -1.80 5.70
N GLU A 258 27.08 -2.04 7.00
CA GLU A 258 27.80 -3.10 7.71
C GLU A 258 27.39 -4.51 7.25
N ILE A 259 26.10 -4.75 7.03
CA ILE A 259 25.62 -6.03 6.49
C ILE A 259 26.21 -6.26 5.09
N VAL A 260 26.15 -5.24 4.24
CA VAL A 260 26.65 -5.31 2.87
C VAL A 260 28.17 -5.48 2.81
N ARG A 261 28.91 -4.87 3.74
CA ARG A 261 30.35 -5.10 3.92
C ARG A 261 30.66 -6.56 4.24
N SER A 262 29.82 -7.20 5.07
CA SER A 262 29.99 -8.60 5.47
C SER A 262 29.57 -9.59 4.37
N ASP A 263 28.57 -9.23 3.55
CA ASP A 263 28.00 -10.07 2.50
C ASP A 263 27.67 -9.21 1.25
N PRO A 264 28.66 -8.99 0.37
CA PRO A 264 28.53 -8.16 -0.84
C PRO A 264 27.50 -8.65 -1.86
N THR A 265 27.11 -9.92 -1.80
CA THR A 265 26.22 -10.59 -2.77
C THR A 265 24.79 -10.74 -2.26
N ILE A 266 24.47 -10.15 -1.11
CA ILE A 266 23.18 -10.31 -0.43
C ILE A 266 22.01 -9.83 -1.30
N GLU A 267 20.93 -10.63 -1.35
CA GLU A 267 19.70 -10.25 -2.04
C GLU A 267 18.91 -9.19 -1.26
N LEU A 268 18.20 -8.32 -1.98
CA LEU A 268 17.39 -7.23 -1.37
C LEU A 268 16.33 -7.74 -0.38
N ALA A 269 15.73 -8.91 -0.64
CA ALA A 269 14.76 -9.52 0.25
C ALA A 269 15.38 -9.98 1.58
N GLU A 270 16.61 -10.47 1.54
CA GLU A 270 17.34 -10.89 2.74
C GLU A 270 17.84 -9.67 3.53
N LEU A 271 18.27 -8.59 2.86
CA LEU A 271 18.54 -7.29 3.50
C LEU A 271 17.31 -6.76 4.25
N GLN A 272 16.13 -6.81 3.63
CA GLN A 272 14.87 -6.41 4.26
C GLN A 272 14.58 -7.22 5.52
N ARG A 273 14.82 -8.53 5.48
CA ARG A 273 14.64 -9.43 6.64
C ARG A 273 15.62 -9.11 7.76
N ARG A 274 16.91 -8.96 7.46
CA ARG A 274 17.96 -8.66 8.45
C ARG A 274 17.80 -7.30 9.12
N LEU A 275 17.31 -6.31 8.37
CA LEU A 275 17.01 -4.96 8.90
C LEU A 275 15.64 -4.87 9.60
N GLY A 276 14.83 -5.93 9.60
CA GLY A 276 13.51 -5.95 10.24
C GLY A 276 12.51 -4.96 9.63
N LEU A 277 12.62 -4.68 8.33
CA LEU A 277 11.78 -3.68 7.65
C LEU A 277 10.51 -4.30 7.09
N GLY A 278 9.41 -3.55 7.05
CA GLY A 278 8.13 -4.04 6.51
C GLY A 278 8.05 -4.10 4.98
N SER A 279 9.04 -3.58 4.24
CA SER A 279 9.01 -3.49 2.79
C SER A 279 10.39 -3.46 2.15
N VAL A 280 10.55 -4.16 1.03
CA VAL A 280 11.76 -4.15 0.20
C VAL A 280 11.99 -2.77 -0.44
N ASN A 281 10.93 -2.01 -0.69
CA ASN A 281 11.06 -0.67 -1.26
C ASN A 281 11.82 0.29 -0.33
N THR A 282 11.67 0.14 0.99
CA THR A 282 12.41 0.94 1.97
C THR A 282 13.92 0.69 1.87
N VAL A 283 14.32 -0.58 1.70
CA VAL A 283 15.74 -0.96 1.49
C VAL A 283 16.27 -0.32 0.20
N LYS A 284 15.48 -0.37 -0.89
CA LYS A 284 15.87 0.23 -2.17
C LYS A 284 16.12 1.73 -2.05
N THR A 285 15.22 2.46 -1.39
CA THR A 285 15.38 3.91 -1.16
C THR A 285 16.62 4.23 -0.32
N ASP A 286 16.93 3.42 0.70
CA ASP A 286 18.14 3.61 1.50
C ASP A 286 19.43 3.30 0.70
N ILE A 287 19.41 2.29 -0.16
CA ILE A 287 20.52 1.97 -1.07
C ILE A 287 20.76 3.12 -2.06
N GLU A 288 19.71 3.63 -2.71
CA GLU A 288 19.80 4.77 -3.63
C GLU A 288 20.42 5.99 -2.94
N HIS A 289 20.02 6.26 -1.69
CA HIS A 289 20.61 7.32 -0.90
C HIS A 289 22.08 7.06 -0.57
N LEU A 290 22.47 5.83 -0.20
CA LEU A 290 23.87 5.50 0.09
C LEU A 290 24.77 5.58 -1.16
N ILE A 291 24.23 5.24 -2.34
CA ILE A 291 24.92 5.40 -3.62
C ILE A 291 25.09 6.89 -3.95
N ALA A 292 24.05 7.71 -3.77
CA ALA A 292 24.12 9.15 -4.01
C ALA A 292 25.16 9.84 -3.11
N PHE A 293 25.34 9.37 -1.87
CA PHE A 293 26.35 9.85 -0.94
C PHE A 293 27.74 9.20 -1.12
N GLY A 294 27.89 8.31 -2.09
CA GLY A 294 29.16 7.64 -2.37
C GLY A 294 29.65 6.72 -1.26
N ARG A 295 28.75 6.19 -0.42
CA ARG A 295 29.10 5.22 0.65
C ARG A 295 29.13 3.79 0.16
N ILE A 296 28.34 3.48 -0.87
CA ILE A 296 28.31 2.18 -1.52
C ILE A 296 28.22 2.36 -3.04
N ARG A 297 28.70 1.37 -3.78
CA ARG A 297 28.53 1.19 -5.22
C ARG A 297 27.86 -0.16 -5.46
N PHE A 298 27.03 -0.28 -6.48
CA PHE A 298 26.42 -1.54 -6.87
C PHE A 298 26.74 -1.83 -8.33
N GLU A 299 27.58 -2.83 -8.57
CA GLU A 299 28.06 -3.18 -9.91
C GLU A 299 28.10 -4.71 -10.06
N ASN A 300 27.68 -5.23 -11.20
CA ASN A 300 27.70 -6.68 -11.48
C ASN A 300 27.01 -7.56 -10.41
N ARG A 301 25.93 -7.05 -9.80
CA ARG A 301 25.20 -7.69 -8.68
C ARG A 301 26.00 -7.85 -7.38
N VAL A 302 27.09 -7.11 -7.24
CA VAL A 302 27.89 -7.06 -6.03
C VAL A 302 27.86 -5.64 -5.50
N PHE A 303 27.64 -5.51 -4.20
CA PHE A 303 27.78 -4.24 -3.51
C PHE A 303 29.23 -4.03 -3.07
N GLU A 304 29.78 -2.86 -3.35
CA GLU A 304 31.11 -2.43 -2.91
C GLU A 304 30.95 -1.27 -1.93
N VAL A 305 31.56 -1.35 -0.76
CA VAL A 305 31.55 -0.25 0.23
C VAL A 305 32.78 0.62 -0.01
N LEU A 306 32.57 1.92 -0.20
CA LEU A 306 33.62 2.90 -0.52
C LEU A 306 34.18 3.57 0.75
#